data_AF-A0A838QWQ9-F1
#
_entry.id   AF-A0A838QWQ9-F1
#
_cell.length_a   1.000
_cell.length_b   1.000
_cell.length_c   1.000
_cell.angle_alpha   90.00
_cell.angle_beta   90.00
_cell.angle_gamma   90.00
#
_symmetry.space_group_name_H-M   'P 1'
#
loop_
_entity.id
_entity.type
_entity.pdbx_description
1 polymer ?
#
loop_
_entity_poly.entity_id
_entity_poly.type
_entity_poly.pdbx_seq_one_letter_code
_entity_poly.pdbx_strand_id
1 'polypeptide(L)'
;MGSLLAAGAVLLAAPLCGYWLASRAARTIGDIITTASKLRPIRLGERLTIRGSGDELDLLAQTINGLLDRIAAYVDTKRDFLANAAHELRTPLAATAVRSRSRSTAAVRPRSMRI
;
A
#
# COMPACT_ATOMS: atom_id res chain seq x y z
N MET A 1 12.60 12.07 60.05
CA MET A 1 11.73 10.92 59.73
C MET A 1 11.06 11.05 58.36
N GLY A 2 10.39 12.18 58.06
CA GLY A 2 9.67 12.35 56.78
C GLY A 2 10.54 12.29 55.51
N SER A 3 11.80 12.72 55.58
CA SER A 3 12.73 12.70 54.44
C SER A 3 13.13 11.30 53.99
N LEU A 4 13.31 10.34 54.91
CA LEU A 4 13.62 8.94 54.55
C LEU A 4 12.41 8.24 53.91
N LEU A 5 11.20 8.51 54.39
CA LEU A 5 9.97 7.96 53.80
C LEU A 5 9.73 8.53 52.39
N ALA A 6 9.97 9.84 52.21
CA ALA A 6 9.89 10.47 50.89
C ALA A 6 10.92 9.90 49.92
N ALA A 7 12.17 9.71 50.37
CA ALA A 7 13.23 9.11 49.54
C ALA A 7 12.89 7.67 49.12
N GLY A 8 12.40 6.85 50.06
CA GLY A 8 11.95 5.48 49.76
C GLY A 8 10.77 5.43 48.78
N ALA A 9 9.79 6.33 48.94
CA ALA A 9 8.65 6.41 48.03
C ALA A 9 9.08 6.80 46.60
N VAL A 10 9.96 7.78 46.45
CA VAL A 10 10.49 8.19 45.14
C VAL A 10 11.31 7.06 44.49
N LEU A 11 12.13 6.36 45.28
CA LEU A 11 12.96 5.26 44.78
C LEU A 11 12.12 4.12 44.19
N LEU A 12 10.94 3.86 44.75
CA LEU A 12 10.01 2.83 44.25
C LEU A 12 9.10 3.35 43.13
N ALA A 13 8.63 4.60 43.24
CA ALA A 13 7.70 5.18 42.27
C ALA A 13 8.36 5.44 40.91
N ALA A 14 9.62 5.88 40.88
CA ALA A 14 10.33 6.19 39.65
C ALA A 14 10.42 5.00 38.67
N PRO A 15 10.92 3.80 39.05
CA PRO A 15 10.96 2.67 38.14
C PRO A 15 9.57 2.11 37.80
N LEU A 16 8.60 2.17 38.73
CA LEU A 16 7.22 1.76 38.43
C LEU A 16 6.59 2.66 37.35
N CYS A 17 6.71 3.97 37.50
CA CYS A 17 6.23 4.93 36.51
C CYS A 17 6.94 4.75 35.17
N GLY A 18 8.26 4.59 35.17
CA GLY A 18 9.04 4.35 33.96
C GLY A 18 8.61 3.08 33.24
N TYR A 19 8.42 1.99 33.96
CA TYR A 19 7.95 0.71 33.41
C TYR A 19 6.53 0.81 32.85
N TRP A 20 5.64 1.49 33.56
CA TRP A 20 4.27 1.71 33.10
C TRP A 20 4.22 2.53 31.81
N LEU A 21 5.00 3.61 31.72
CA LEU A 21 5.09 4.43 30.51
C LEU A 21 5.70 3.66 29.33
N ALA A 22 6.80 2.93 29.57
CA ALA A 22 7.46 2.13 28.54
C ALA A 22 6.55 1.01 28.01
N SER A 23 5.86 0.30 28.89
CA SER A 23 4.92 -0.76 28.51
C SER A 23 3.70 -0.21 27.75
N ARG A 24 3.21 0.98 28.12
CA ARG A 24 2.15 1.70 27.39
C ARG A 24 2.57 2.06 25.97
N ALA A 25 3.77 2.62 25.80
CA ALA A 25 4.33 2.97 24.50
C ALA A 25 4.56 1.73 23.63
N ALA A 26 5.16 0.68 24.19
CA ALA A 26 5.44 -0.57 23.47
C ALA A 26 4.16 -1.24 22.95
N ARG A 27 3.08 -1.26 23.74
CA ARG A 27 1.77 -1.76 23.29
C ARG A 27 1.21 -0.95 22.12
N THR A 28 1.29 0.38 22.21
CA THR A 28 0.78 1.29 21.17
C THR A 28 1.51 1.10 19.83
N ILE A 29 2.84 0.95 19.89
CA ILE A 29 3.66 0.62 18.72
C ILE A 29 3.25 -0.75 18.14
N GLY A 30 3.01 -1.74 18.99
CA GLY A 30 2.52 -3.06 18.57
C GLY A 30 1.19 -3.01 17.82
N ASP A 31 0.24 -2.18 18.26
CA ASP A 31 -1.06 -2.01 17.61
C ASP A 31 -0.92 -1.35 16.22
N ILE A 32 -0.04 -0.35 16.12
CA ILE A 32 0.28 0.32 14.85
C ILE A 32 0.93 -0.66 13.87
N ILE A 33 1.92 -1.45 14.32
CA ILE A 33 2.62 -2.45 13.49
C ILE A 33 1.66 -3.55 13.06
N THR A 34 0.77 -4.00 13.94
CA THR A 34 -0.21 -5.05 13.63
C THR A 34 -1.25 -4.58 12.61
N THR A 35 -1.63 -3.30 12.67
CA THR A 35 -2.52 -2.69 11.67
C THR A 35 -1.78 -2.54 10.33
N ALA A 36 -0.57 -1.98 10.36
CA ALA A 36 0.27 -1.83 9.17
C ALA A 36 0.61 -3.18 8.48
N SER A 37 0.84 -4.26 9.23
CA SER A 37 1.14 -5.58 8.68
C SER A 37 -0.06 -6.27 8.04
N LYS A 38 -1.29 -5.82 8.35
CA LYS A 38 -2.53 -6.30 7.74
C LYS A 38 -2.91 -5.54 6.46
N LEU A 39 -2.27 -4.40 6.18
CA LEU A 39 -2.44 -3.66 4.93
C LEU A 39 -1.89 -4.47 3.75
N ARG A 40 -2.74 -5.28 3.12
CA ARG A 40 -2.47 -5.91 1.83
C ARG A 40 -2.64 -4.86 0.71
N PRO A 41 -1.91 -4.97 -0.43
CA PRO A 41 -2.04 -4.09 -1.60
C PRO A 41 -3.46 -3.94 -2.17
N ILE A 42 -4.40 -4.80 -1.76
CA ILE A 42 -5.78 -4.84 -2.24
C ILE A 42 -6.76 -4.06 -1.34
N ARG A 43 -6.34 -3.58 -0.16
CA ARG A 43 -7.18 -2.81 0.78
C ARG A 43 -6.44 -1.60 1.36
N LEU A 44 -6.07 -0.66 0.49
CA LEU A 44 -5.53 0.66 0.87
C LEU A 44 -6.53 1.55 1.65
N GLY A 45 -7.71 1.05 2.02
CA GLY A 45 -8.73 1.79 2.79
C GLY A 45 -8.56 1.69 4.31
N GLU A 46 -7.77 0.74 4.82
CA GLU A 46 -7.47 0.68 6.25
C GLU A 46 -6.50 1.80 6.64
N ARG A 47 -6.78 2.46 7.77
CA ARG A 47 -6.03 3.60 8.31
C ARG A 47 -5.52 3.25 9.70
N LEU A 48 -4.37 3.80 10.08
CA LEU A 48 -3.88 3.71 11.45
C LEU A 48 -4.85 4.44 12.38
N THR A 49 -5.20 3.80 13.49
CA THR A 49 -6.06 4.39 14.53
C THR A 49 -5.30 5.49 15.25
N ILE A 50 -5.85 6.71 15.24
CA ILE A 50 -5.34 7.84 16.02
C ILE A 50 -5.95 7.75 17.42
N ARG A 51 -5.10 7.81 18.44
CA ARG A 51 -5.49 7.55 19.82
C ARG A 51 -6.13 8.77 20.49
N GLY A 52 -5.82 9.97 19.99
CA GLY A 52 -6.30 11.24 20.54
C GLY A 52 -5.57 11.66 21.81
N SER A 53 -4.37 11.10 22.04
CA SER A 53 -3.44 11.44 23.13
C SER A 53 -2.78 12.80 22.89
N GLY A 54 -2.67 13.21 21.61
CA GLY A 54 -2.01 14.47 21.22
C GLY A 54 -0.49 14.43 21.32
N ASP A 55 0.09 13.23 21.44
CA ASP A 55 1.54 13.00 21.55
C ASP A 55 2.20 12.74 20.18
N GLU A 56 3.51 12.55 20.19
CA GLU A 56 4.31 12.28 18.99
C GLU A 56 3.89 11.00 18.27
N LEU A 57 3.25 10.04 18.97
CA LEU A 57 2.74 8.82 18.35
C LEU A 57 1.51 9.09 17.50
N ASP A 58 0.62 10.00 17.93
CA ASP A 58 -0.50 10.45 17.10
C ASP A 58 -0.01 11.22 15.87
N LEU A 59 1.05 12.04 16.00
CA LEU A 59 1.67 12.73 14.86
C LEU A 59 2.27 11.74 13.85
N LEU A 60 2.93 10.68 14.33
CA LEU A 60 3.46 9.63 13.49
C LEU A 60 2.34 8.87 12.75
N ALA A 61 1.25 8.54 13.45
CA ALA A 61 0.09 7.88 12.86
C ALA A 61 -0.54 8.73 11.73
N GLN A 62 -0.67 10.04 11.95
CA GLN A 62 -1.14 10.99 10.93
C GLN A 62 -0.21 11.04 9.71
N THR A 63 1.10 11.10 9.95
CA THR A 63 2.10 11.16 8.88
C THR A 63 2.06 9.90 8.01
N ILE A 64 1.98 8.72 8.63
CA ILE A 64 1.88 7.45 7.91
C ILE A 64 0.57 7.36 7.12
N ASN A 65 -0.57 7.76 7.70
CA ASN A 65 -1.84 7.82 6.97
C ASN A 65 -1.75 8.71 5.73
N GLY A 66 -1.10 9.87 5.81
CA GLY A 66 -0.88 10.74 4.65
C GLY A 66 0.00 10.12 3.56
N LEU A 67 0.99 9.30 3.93
CA LEU A 67 1.77 8.51 2.94
C LEU A 67 0.91 7.44 2.27
N LEU A 68 0.04 6.76 3.04
CA LEU A 68 -0.91 5.78 2.50
C LEU A 68 -1.89 6.41 1.52
N ASP A 69 -2.39 7.62 1.80
CA ASP A 69 -3.28 8.36 0.89
C ASP A 69 -2.59 8.65 -0.44
N ARG A 70 -1.33 9.09 -0.41
CA ARG A 70 -0.55 9.34 -1.63
C ARG A 70 -0.36 8.07 -2.44
N ILE A 71 0.00 6.96 -1.79
CA ILE A 71 0.17 5.67 -2.48
C ILE A 71 -1.15 5.21 -3.10
N ALA A 72 -2.27 5.35 -2.40
CA ALA A 72 -3.59 5.02 -2.93
C ALA A 72 -3.90 5.83 -4.20
N ALA A 73 -3.68 7.16 -4.16
CA ALA A 73 -3.88 8.03 -5.31
C ALA A 73 -3.01 7.63 -6.52
N TYR A 74 -1.73 7.26 -6.29
CA TYR A 74 -0.84 6.79 -7.35
C TYR A 74 -1.27 5.44 -7.95
N VAL A 75 -1.81 4.54 -7.14
CA VAL A 75 -2.29 3.22 -7.59
C VAL A 75 -3.58 3.36 -8.40
N ASP A 76 -4.52 4.19 -7.94
CA ASP A 76 -5.78 4.42 -8.64
C ASP A 76 -5.55 5.05 -10.02
N THR A 77 -4.65 6.04 -10.10
CA THR A 77 -4.27 6.67 -11.38
C THR A 77 -3.68 5.67 -12.40
N LYS A 78 -2.99 4.61 -11.94
CA LYS A 78 -2.42 3.59 -12.83
C LYS A 78 -3.42 2.52 -13.27
N ARG A 79 -4.47 2.25 -12.49
CA ARG A 79 -5.54 1.30 -12.86
C ARG A 79 -6.35 1.82 -14.04
N ASP A 80 -6.64 3.11 -14.06
CA ASP A 80 -7.38 3.74 -15.16
C ASP A 80 -6.57 3.74 -16.46
N PHE A 81 -5.24 3.91 -16.36
CA PHE A 81 -4.34 3.87 -17.52
C PHE A 81 -4.22 2.47 -18.14
N LEU A 82 -4.15 1.42 -17.32
CA LEU A 82 -4.12 0.03 -17.80
C LEU A 82 -5.48 -0.43 -18.35
N ALA A 83 -6.59 0.02 -17.77
CA ALA A 83 -7.93 -0.25 -18.26
C ALA A 83 -8.19 0.41 -19.62
N ASN A 84 -7.77 1.67 -19.80
CA ASN A 84 -7.88 2.38 -21.08
C ASN A 84 -6.89 1.86 -22.14
N ALA A 85 -5.63 1.56 -21.78
CA ALA A 85 -4.64 1.05 -22.73
C ALA A 85 -5.03 -0.32 -23.31
N ALA A 86 -5.67 -1.18 -22.52
CA ALA A 86 -6.20 -2.45 -23.01
C ALA A 86 -7.35 -2.28 -24.03
N HIS A 87 -8.12 -1.20 -23.93
CA HIS A 87 -9.16 -0.86 -24.91
C HIS A 87 -8.56 -0.30 -26.21
N GLU A 88 -7.58 0.58 -26.12
CA GLU A 88 -6.96 1.17 -27.33
C GLU A 88 -6.03 0.22 -28.08
N LEU A 89 -5.49 -0.82 -27.45
CA LEU A 89 -4.66 -1.83 -28.12
C LEU A 89 -5.47 -2.93 -28.85
N ARG A 90 -6.76 -3.09 -28.55
CA ARG A 90 -7.62 -4.09 -29.18
C ARG A 90 -7.89 -3.78 -30.65
N THR A 91 -8.02 -2.50 -30.98
CA THR A 91 -8.32 -1.99 -32.31
C THR A 91 -7.13 -2.05 -33.30
N PRO A 92 -5.89 -1.68 -32.93
CA PRO A 92 -4.74 -1.77 -33.83
C PRO A 92 -4.24 -3.19 -34.07
N LEU A 93 -4.35 -4.11 -33.09
CA LEU A 93 -3.95 -5.52 -33.26
C LEU A 93 -4.86 -6.28 -34.25
N ALA A 94 -6.14 -5.93 -34.31
CA ALA A 94 -7.05 -6.48 -35.31
C ALA A 94 -6.67 -6.03 -36.74
N ALA A 95 -6.25 -4.77 -36.90
CA ALA A 95 -5.87 -4.21 -38.20
C ALA A 95 -4.57 -4.83 -38.75
N THR A 96 -3.58 -5.13 -37.91
CA THR A 96 -2.33 -5.77 -38.34
C THR A 96 -2.51 -7.26 -38.64
N ALA A 97 -3.39 -7.97 -37.90
CA ALA A 97 -3.71 -9.37 -38.15
C ALA A 97 -4.52 -9.60 -39.44
N VAL A 98 -5.39 -8.66 -39.82
CA VAL A 98 -6.14 -8.73 -41.08
C VAL A 98 -5.21 -8.54 -42.30
N ARG A 99 -4.20 -7.68 -42.20
CA ARG A 99 -3.20 -7.42 -43.26
C ARG A 99 -2.30 -8.63 -43.55
N SER A 100 -1.99 -9.46 -42.56
CA SER A 100 -1.14 -10.65 -42.76
C SER A 100 -1.90 -11.79 -43.45
N ARG A 101 -3.22 -11.86 -43.28
CA ARG A 101 -4.07 -12.90 -43.89
C ARG A 101 -4.36 -12.66 -45.38
N SER A 102 -4.29 -11.41 -45.84
CA SER A 102 -4.51 -11.06 -47.26
C SER A 102 -3.30 -11.29 -48.17
N ARG A 103 -2.11 -11.64 -47.63
CA ARG A 103 -0.89 -11.90 -48.42
C ARG A 103 -0.70 -13.37 -48.80
N SER A 104 -1.36 -14.31 -48.10
CA SER A 104 -1.21 -15.75 -48.36
C SER A 104 -2.11 -16.31 -49.46
N THR A 105 -3.12 -15.56 -49.93
CA THR A 105 -4.04 -16.01 -51.00
C THR A 105 -3.61 -15.59 -52.41
N ALA A 106 -2.56 -14.77 -52.56
CA ALA A 106 -2.06 -14.33 -53.87
C ALA A 106 -0.93 -15.21 -54.45
N ALA A 107 -0.41 -16.19 -53.70
CA ALA A 107 0.78 -16.96 -54.08
C ALA A 107 0.50 -18.35 -54.69
N VAL A 108 -0.76 -18.79 -54.80
CA VAL A 108 -1.09 -20.10 -55.41
C VAL A 108 -1.81 -19.87 -56.73
N ARG A 109 -1.03 -19.58 -57.78
CA ARG A 109 -1.50 -19.68 -59.17
C ARG A 109 -0.97 -21.00 -59.75
N PRO A 110 -1.81 -22.02 -59.99
CA PRO A 110 -1.35 -23.27 -60.57
C PRO A 110 -0.97 -23.02 -62.03
N ARG A 111 0.29 -23.31 -62.36
CA ARG A 111 0.79 -23.28 -63.74
C ARG A 111 0.28 -24.56 -64.41
N SER A 112 -0.90 -24.46 -65.03
CA SER A 112 -1.48 -25.54 -65.82
C SER A 112 -0.57 -25.84 -67.01
N MET A 113 -0.03 -27.04 -66.97
CA MET A 113 0.53 -27.83 -68.06
C MET A 113 -0.26 -27.62 -69.36
N ARG A 114 0.42 -27.19 -70.43
CA ARG A 114 -0.07 -27.34 -71.80
C ARG A 114 0.98 -28.12 -72.60
N ILE A 115 0.42 -29.15 -73.21
CA ILE A 115 0.96 -30.16 -74.11
C ILE A 115 1.45 -29.48 -75.39
#